data_AF-A0A7W8VCV1-F1
#
_entry.id   AF-A0A7W8VCV1-F1
#
_cell.length_a   1.000
_cell.length_b   1.000
_cell.length_c   1.000
_cell.angle_alpha   90.00
_cell.angle_beta   90.00
_cell.angle_gamma   90.00
#
_symmetry.space_group_name_H-M   'P 1'
#
loop_
_entity.id
_entity.type
_entity.pdbx_description
1 polymer ?
#
loop_
_entity_poly.entity_id
_entity_poly.type
_entity_poly.pdbx_seq_one_letter_code
_entity_poly.pdbx_strand_id
1 'polypeptide(L)'
;MGNPSGGSDRGHELVMMGIPGVQTFISEAQSTSDLANASDVIARVARTAVDAVQKAGGELVIPASLRDDVPTPNRIVALVPEGRGRAVAEGAAAAVRERWDGWVRTVLGRDVEVPGFPEVMWSVAGPGDYPEQWQRAGRALAARKRLRAFDAPEFAGRQPCPLAPRWPAEDAPEGVPQHMKKTRISAAGWVKRRWHALPGLPSSRSGGFPSTASIASAPYRAELLGLEADAPPCRLGRRAPA
;
A
#
# COMPACT_ATOMS: atom_id res chain seq x y z
N MET A 1 -32.22 -30.99 -18.52
CA MET A 1 -30.81 -31.39 -18.71
C MET A 1 -29.97 -30.11 -18.72
N GLY A 2 -29.10 -29.78 -17.77
CA GLY A 2 -28.84 -30.31 -16.44
C GLY A 2 -28.55 -29.13 -15.51
N ASN A 3 -29.01 -29.22 -14.26
CA ASN A 3 -28.61 -28.29 -13.20
C ASN A 3 -27.17 -28.63 -12.80
N PRO A 4 -26.26 -27.65 -12.70
CA PRO A 4 -24.99 -27.89 -12.06
C PRO A 4 -25.25 -28.23 -10.59
N SER A 5 -24.80 -29.41 -10.23
CA SER A 5 -24.70 -29.95 -8.88
C SER A 5 -24.29 -28.90 -7.86
N GLY A 6 -25.20 -28.60 -6.93
CA GLY A 6 -24.88 -28.03 -5.64
C GLY A 6 -23.99 -29.00 -4.88
N GLY A 7 -22.69 -28.88 -5.08
CA GLY A 7 -21.68 -29.51 -4.25
C GLY A 7 -21.79 -28.92 -2.85
N SER A 8 -21.91 -29.80 -1.88
CA SER A 8 -21.99 -29.50 -0.46
C SER A 8 -20.79 -28.68 0.04
N ASP A 9 -20.90 -27.35 0.05
CA ASP A 9 -19.92 -26.48 0.76
C ASP A 9 -20.23 -26.42 2.27
N ARG A 10 -20.44 -27.60 2.86
CA ARG A 10 -20.69 -27.75 4.30
C ARG A 10 -19.33 -27.94 4.98
N GLY A 11 -18.70 -26.83 5.33
CA GLY A 11 -17.48 -26.88 6.15
C GLY A 11 -16.51 -25.71 5.97
N HIS A 12 -16.85 -24.69 5.18
CA HIS A 12 -16.02 -23.49 5.05
C HIS A 12 -16.72 -22.23 5.55
N GLU A 13 -15.94 -21.35 6.19
CA GLU A 13 -16.31 -19.98 6.51
C GLU A 13 -15.77 -19.04 5.43
N LEU A 14 -16.51 -17.98 5.15
CA LEU A 14 -16.07 -16.93 4.24
C LEU A 14 -15.48 -15.76 5.02
N VAL A 15 -14.19 -15.51 4.83
CA VAL A 15 -13.48 -14.37 5.39
C VAL A 15 -13.43 -13.25 4.34
N MET A 16 -13.93 -12.07 4.68
CA MET A 16 -13.74 -10.86 3.88
C MET A 16 -12.93 -9.83 4.65
N MET A 17 -11.86 -9.34 4.02
CA MET A 17 -11.00 -8.30 4.56
C MET A 17 -10.92 -7.11 3.62
N GLY A 18 -10.71 -5.93 4.20
CA GLY A 18 -10.47 -4.71 3.47
C GLY A 18 -9.50 -3.81 4.22
N ILE A 19 -8.63 -3.15 3.46
CA ILE A 19 -7.75 -2.09 3.95
C ILE A 19 -8.42 -0.76 3.59
N PRO A 20 -9.11 -0.08 4.53
CA PRO A 20 -9.69 1.24 4.31
C PRO A 20 -8.59 2.33 4.23
N GLY A 21 -8.99 3.56 3.94
CA GLY A 21 -8.08 4.72 3.95
C GLY A 21 -7.08 4.77 2.78
N VAL A 22 -7.17 3.85 1.81
CA VAL A 22 -6.25 3.77 0.66
C VAL A 22 -6.17 5.09 -0.12
N GLN A 23 -7.31 5.66 -0.49
CA GLN A 23 -7.31 6.90 -1.28
C GLN A 23 -6.74 8.07 -0.49
N THR A 24 -7.10 8.21 0.79
CA THR A 24 -6.53 9.23 1.67
C THR A 24 -5.02 9.06 1.81
N PHE A 25 -4.54 7.83 2.01
CA PHE A 25 -3.11 7.54 2.08
C PHE A 25 -2.40 7.87 0.76
N ILE A 26 -2.97 7.51 -0.39
CA ILE A 26 -2.39 7.80 -1.70
C ILE A 26 -2.36 9.32 -1.97
N SER A 27 -3.44 10.04 -1.64
CA SER A 27 -3.56 11.48 -1.90
C SER A 27 -2.64 12.34 -1.02
N GLU A 28 -2.25 11.85 0.17
CA GLU A 28 -1.29 12.52 1.05
C GLU A 28 0.14 12.32 0.59
N ALA A 29 0.40 12.77 -0.63
CA ALA A 29 1.65 12.70 -1.36
C ALA A 29 1.98 14.08 -1.91
N GLN A 30 3.24 14.49 -1.82
CA GLN A 30 3.69 15.80 -2.32
C GLN A 30 4.29 15.73 -3.72
N SER A 31 4.65 14.53 -4.18
CA SER A 31 5.25 14.28 -5.48
C SER A 31 4.62 13.07 -6.16
N THR A 32 4.84 12.95 -7.47
CA THR A 32 4.47 11.76 -8.24
C THR A 32 5.18 10.49 -7.75
N SER A 33 6.41 10.63 -7.25
CA SER A 33 7.12 9.51 -6.60
C SER A 33 6.39 9.08 -5.33
N ASP A 34 6.02 10.01 -4.45
CA ASP A 34 5.30 9.68 -3.22
C ASP A 34 3.94 9.02 -3.53
N LEU A 35 3.25 9.49 -4.56
CA LEU A 35 1.96 8.94 -5.01
C LEU A 35 2.11 7.49 -5.47
N ALA A 36 3.09 7.22 -6.32
CA ALA A 36 3.32 5.88 -6.84
C ALA A 36 3.84 4.93 -5.75
N ASN A 37 4.72 5.42 -4.87
CA ASN A 37 5.22 4.66 -3.73
C ASN A 37 4.08 4.33 -2.76
N ALA A 38 3.15 5.25 -2.52
CA ALA A 38 1.99 4.98 -1.69
C ALA A 38 1.13 3.85 -2.23
N SER A 39 0.92 3.79 -3.55
CA SER A 39 0.20 2.68 -4.20
C SER A 39 0.95 1.35 -4.04
N ASP A 40 2.27 1.32 -4.23
CA ASP A 40 3.08 0.11 -4.05
C ASP A 40 3.08 -0.37 -2.59
N VAL A 41 3.20 0.55 -1.63
CA VAL A 41 3.06 0.27 -0.20
C VAL A 41 1.74 -0.45 0.09
N ILE A 42 0.60 0.09 -0.38
CA ILE A 42 -0.72 -0.53 -0.17
C ILE A 42 -0.78 -1.93 -0.79
N ALA A 43 -0.23 -2.12 -1.99
CA ALA A 43 -0.18 -3.43 -2.62
C ALA A 43 0.64 -4.43 -1.80
N ARG A 44 1.76 -4.01 -1.18
CA ARG A 44 2.57 -4.87 -0.30
C ARG A 44 1.90 -5.16 1.04
N VAL A 45 1.17 -4.21 1.62
CA VAL A 45 0.32 -4.44 2.80
C VAL A 45 -0.74 -5.50 2.48
N ALA A 46 -1.45 -5.34 1.36
CA ALA A 46 -2.46 -6.29 0.92
C ALA A 46 -1.85 -7.68 0.65
N ARG A 47 -0.68 -7.74 0.00
CA ARG A 47 0.06 -8.99 -0.22
C ARG A 47 0.41 -9.68 1.10
N THR A 48 0.81 -8.93 2.12
CA THR A 48 1.12 -9.50 3.45
C THR A 48 -0.10 -10.18 4.07
N ALA A 49 -1.29 -9.57 3.99
CA ALA A 49 -2.52 -10.20 4.47
C ALA A 49 -2.87 -11.46 3.66
N VAL A 50 -2.70 -11.42 2.34
CA VAL A 50 -2.94 -12.59 1.48
C VAL A 50 -1.99 -13.74 1.83
N ASP A 51 -0.69 -13.47 1.94
CA ASP A 51 0.31 -14.48 2.28
C ASP A 51 0.01 -15.11 3.65
N ALA A 52 -0.46 -14.32 4.62
CA ALA A 52 -0.86 -14.82 5.93
C ALA A 52 -2.09 -15.75 5.85
N VAL A 53 -3.09 -15.42 5.04
CA VAL A 53 -4.26 -16.28 4.80
C VAL A 53 -3.85 -17.60 4.16
N GLN A 54 -3.03 -17.56 3.11
CA GLN A 54 -2.58 -18.76 2.41
C GLN A 54 -1.73 -19.66 3.33
N LYS A 55 -0.81 -19.09 4.11
CA LYS A 55 -0.03 -19.82 5.12
C LYS A 55 -0.91 -20.50 6.17
N ALA A 56 -2.07 -19.93 6.46
CA ALA A 56 -3.06 -20.51 7.36
C ALA A 56 -3.99 -21.54 6.69
N GLY A 57 -3.76 -21.89 5.42
CA GLY A 57 -4.54 -22.86 4.67
C GLY A 57 -5.82 -22.31 4.07
N GLY A 58 -5.96 -20.98 3.95
CA GLY A 58 -7.12 -20.37 3.29
C GLY A 58 -7.02 -20.39 1.77
N GLU A 59 -8.15 -20.70 1.12
CA GLU A 59 -8.30 -20.64 -0.33
C GLU A 59 -8.75 -19.23 -0.75
N LEU A 60 -8.01 -18.60 -1.66
CA LEU A 60 -8.33 -17.24 -2.09
C LEU A 60 -9.42 -17.22 -3.16
N VAL A 61 -10.46 -16.43 -2.90
CA VAL A 61 -11.48 -16.06 -3.89
C VAL A 61 -11.09 -14.74 -4.55
N ILE A 62 -10.64 -13.77 -3.76
CA ILE A 62 -10.13 -12.48 -4.25
C ILE A 62 -8.81 -12.16 -3.53
N PRO A 63 -7.72 -11.91 -4.26
CA PRO A 63 -7.57 -12.17 -5.70
C PRO A 63 -7.57 -13.69 -5.98
N ALA A 64 -8.16 -14.13 -7.09
CA ALA A 64 -8.21 -15.56 -7.44
C ALA A 64 -6.83 -16.17 -7.76
N SER A 65 -5.87 -15.33 -8.16
CA SER A 65 -4.47 -15.70 -8.30
C SER A 65 -3.57 -14.52 -7.97
N LEU A 66 -2.39 -14.82 -7.43
CA LEU A 66 -1.34 -13.84 -7.22
C LEU A 66 -0.37 -13.90 -8.39
N ARG A 67 -0.03 -12.73 -8.91
CA ARG A 67 1.06 -12.56 -9.86
C ARG A 67 1.95 -11.46 -9.35
N ASP A 68 3.26 -11.61 -9.52
CA ASP A 68 4.22 -10.66 -8.97
C ASP A 68 4.24 -9.33 -9.76
N ASP A 69 3.73 -9.32 -10.98
CA ASP A 69 3.61 -8.13 -11.84
C ASP A 69 2.28 -7.36 -11.64
N VAL A 70 1.30 -7.93 -10.93
CA VAL A 70 -0.01 -7.31 -10.71
C VAL A 70 -0.15 -6.87 -9.24
N PRO A 71 -0.41 -5.57 -8.96
CA PRO A 71 -0.64 -5.10 -7.60
C PRO A 71 -1.79 -5.84 -6.91
N THR A 72 -1.56 -6.30 -5.68
CA THR A 72 -2.59 -6.98 -4.89
C THR A 72 -3.70 -5.99 -4.49
N PRO A 73 -4.99 -6.34 -4.71
CA PRO A 73 -6.10 -5.45 -4.38
C PRO A 73 -6.25 -5.27 -2.86
N ASN A 74 -6.79 -4.13 -2.45
CA ASN A 74 -7.07 -3.82 -1.04
C ASN A 74 -8.31 -4.54 -0.46
N ARG A 75 -8.94 -5.41 -1.24
CA ARG A 75 -10.04 -6.29 -0.83
C ARG A 75 -9.58 -7.73 -1.00
N ILE A 76 -9.69 -8.50 0.07
CA ILE A 76 -9.26 -9.89 0.12
C ILE A 76 -10.47 -10.72 0.55
N VAL A 77 -10.73 -11.82 -0.15
CA VAL A 77 -11.81 -12.75 0.17
C VAL A 77 -11.24 -14.15 0.10
N ALA A 78 -11.51 -14.95 1.13
CA ALA A 78 -11.01 -16.32 1.22
C ALA A 78 -12.03 -17.26 1.86
N LEU A 79 -12.02 -18.50 1.42
CA LEU A 79 -12.68 -19.62 2.07
C LEU A 79 -11.68 -20.29 3.00
N VAL A 80 -12.11 -20.61 4.21
CA VAL A 80 -11.28 -21.27 5.23
C VAL A 80 -12.08 -22.35 5.92
N PRO A 81 -11.44 -23.38 6.50
CA PRO A 81 -12.19 -24.42 7.21
C PRO A 81 -13.03 -23.86 8.37
N GLU A 82 -14.14 -24.51 8.68
CA GLU A 82 -15.07 -24.12 9.74
C GLU A 82 -14.36 -23.90 11.08
N GLY A 83 -14.74 -22.82 11.77
CA GLY A 83 -14.17 -22.43 13.06
C GLY A 83 -12.78 -21.75 12.98
N ARG A 84 -12.20 -21.59 11.78
CA ARG A 84 -10.89 -20.96 11.59
C ARG A 84 -10.96 -19.49 11.19
N GLY A 85 -12.08 -19.01 10.66
CA GLY A 85 -12.21 -17.71 10.02
C GLY A 85 -11.77 -16.54 10.88
N ARG A 86 -12.15 -16.55 12.15
CA ARG A 86 -11.72 -15.52 13.10
C ARG A 86 -10.21 -15.51 13.29
N ALA A 87 -9.63 -16.68 13.60
CA ALA A 87 -8.19 -16.80 13.86
C ALA A 87 -7.36 -16.43 12.63
N VAL A 88 -7.80 -16.81 11.43
CA VAL A 88 -7.15 -16.44 10.16
C VAL A 88 -7.20 -14.93 9.94
N ALA A 89 -8.36 -14.30 10.14
CA ALA A 89 -8.51 -12.86 9.95
C ALA A 89 -7.70 -12.04 10.97
N GLU A 90 -7.71 -12.45 12.24
CA GLU A 90 -6.88 -11.84 13.30
C GLU A 90 -5.39 -12.01 13.02
N GLY A 91 -4.95 -13.21 12.63
CA GLY A 91 -3.57 -13.48 12.26
C GLY A 91 -3.09 -12.65 11.06
N ALA A 92 -3.92 -12.51 10.01
CA ALA A 92 -3.61 -11.67 8.86
C ALA A 92 -3.51 -10.19 9.22
N ALA A 93 -4.42 -9.69 10.08
CA ALA A 93 -4.36 -8.31 10.57
C ALA A 93 -3.11 -8.05 11.42
N ALA A 94 -2.73 -9.01 12.27
CA ALA A 94 -1.51 -8.93 13.08
C ALA A 94 -0.24 -8.94 12.21
N ALA A 95 -0.16 -9.83 11.21
CA ALA A 95 0.97 -9.91 10.29
C ALA A 95 1.15 -8.61 9.49
N VAL A 96 0.05 -7.97 9.07
CA VAL A 96 0.09 -6.67 8.42
C VAL A 96 0.66 -5.59 9.34
N ARG A 97 0.21 -5.55 10.60
CA ARG A 97 0.69 -4.58 11.59
C ARG A 97 2.19 -4.75 11.86
N GLU A 98 2.62 -5.98 12.15
CA GLU A 98 4.03 -6.32 12.37
C GLU A 98 4.90 -5.92 11.17
N ARG A 99 4.43 -6.21 9.95
CA ARG A 99 5.16 -5.87 8.73
C ARG A 99 5.30 -4.36 8.54
N TRP A 100 4.23 -3.61 8.81
CA TRP A 100 4.25 -2.16 8.75
C TRP A 100 5.20 -1.55 9.78
N ASP A 101 5.12 -2.00 11.03
CA ASP A 101 6.00 -1.54 12.11
C ASP A 101 7.46 -1.81 11.77
N GLY A 102 7.76 -2.96 11.15
CA GLY A 102 9.09 -3.27 10.62
C GLY A 102 9.56 -2.28 9.55
N TRP A 103 8.68 -1.83 8.65
CA TRP A 103 9.03 -0.81 7.64
C TRP A 103 9.27 0.56 8.26
N VAL A 104 8.43 0.96 9.21
CA VAL A 104 8.61 2.22 9.95
C VAL A 104 9.95 2.21 10.69
N ARG A 105 10.26 1.12 11.40
CA ARG A 105 11.54 0.94 12.08
C ARG A 105 12.72 0.98 11.12
N THR A 106 12.60 0.32 9.96
CA THR A 106 13.64 0.35 8.91
C THR A 106 13.89 1.77 8.41
N VAL A 107 12.84 2.58 8.29
CA VAL A 107 12.94 3.94 7.75
C VAL A 107 13.43 4.95 8.78
N LEU A 108 12.96 4.85 10.03
CA LEU A 108 13.24 5.83 11.08
C LEU A 108 14.36 5.41 12.05
N GLY A 109 14.79 4.15 12.00
CA GLY A 109 15.76 3.58 12.95
C GLY A 109 15.21 3.36 14.36
N ARG A 110 13.91 3.57 14.58
CA ARG A 110 13.22 3.42 15.88
C ARG A 110 11.76 3.04 15.69
N ASP A 111 11.16 2.49 16.73
CA ASP A 111 9.73 2.22 16.77
C ASP A 111 8.94 3.53 16.89
N VAL A 112 7.97 3.70 15.99
CA VAL A 112 7.04 4.83 15.99
C VAL A 112 5.67 4.30 15.62
N GLU A 113 4.69 4.55 16.46
CA GLU A 113 3.32 4.18 16.17
C GLU A 113 2.72 5.06 15.07
N VAL A 114 2.00 4.42 14.16
CA VAL A 114 1.19 5.08 13.13
C VAL A 114 -0.27 4.67 13.36
N PRO A 115 -0.92 5.21 14.40
CA PRO A 115 -2.25 4.76 14.77
C PRO A 115 -3.23 4.97 13.62
N GLY A 116 -4.11 3.99 13.44
CA GLY A 116 -5.10 3.95 12.36
C GLY A 116 -4.55 3.59 10.99
N PHE A 117 -3.27 3.22 10.84
CA PHE A 117 -2.76 2.74 9.55
C PHE A 117 -1.55 1.79 9.64
N PRO A 118 -1.53 0.70 8.86
CA PRO A 118 -2.65 0.16 8.08
C PRO A 118 -3.66 -0.50 9.02
N GLU A 119 -4.93 -0.12 8.88
CA GLU A 119 -6.01 -0.85 9.53
C GLU A 119 -6.46 -1.98 8.61
N VAL A 120 -6.61 -3.20 9.14
CA VAL A 120 -7.23 -4.32 8.42
C VAL A 120 -8.59 -4.57 9.04
N MET A 121 -9.64 -4.15 8.33
CA MET A 121 -11.00 -4.44 8.72
C MET A 121 -11.43 -5.77 8.12
N TRP A 122 -12.10 -6.60 8.91
CA TRP A 122 -12.50 -7.93 8.46
C TRP A 122 -13.85 -8.35 9.05
N SER A 123 -14.48 -9.31 8.37
CA SER A 123 -15.68 -10.03 8.78
C SER A 123 -15.58 -11.50 8.39
N VAL A 124 -16.33 -12.33 9.11
CA VAL A 124 -16.43 -13.76 8.87
C VAL A 124 -17.91 -14.11 8.77
N ALA A 125 -18.30 -14.84 7.73
CA ALA A 125 -19.60 -15.51 7.68
C ALA A 125 -19.40 -17.00 7.96
N GLY A 126 -20.22 -17.52 8.88
CA GLY A 126 -20.26 -18.94 9.22
C GLY A 126 -20.56 -19.84 8.01
N PRO A 127 -20.45 -21.16 8.17
CA PRO A 127 -20.73 -22.14 7.11
C PRO A 127 -22.16 -21.99 6.57
N GLY A 128 -22.34 -22.20 5.26
CA GLY A 128 -23.62 -22.03 4.59
C GLY A 128 -23.49 -21.93 3.07
N ASP A 129 -24.59 -21.56 2.42
CA ASP A 129 -24.61 -21.31 0.97
C ASP A 129 -23.70 -20.11 0.61
N TYR A 130 -22.82 -20.29 -0.37
CA TYR A 130 -21.80 -19.28 -0.73
C TYR A 130 -22.39 -17.88 -1.05
N PRO A 131 -23.45 -17.75 -1.89
CA PRO A 131 -24.16 -16.49 -2.06
C PRO A 131 -24.62 -15.84 -0.75
N GLU A 132 -25.15 -16.63 0.18
CA GLU A 132 -25.58 -16.11 1.47
C GLU A 132 -24.40 -15.67 2.34
N GLN A 133 -23.34 -16.47 2.40
CA GLN A 133 -22.09 -16.12 3.08
C GLN A 133 -21.52 -14.81 2.55
N TRP A 134 -21.49 -14.65 1.22
CA TRP A 134 -21.02 -13.44 0.56
C TRP A 134 -21.80 -12.20 1.01
N GLN A 135 -23.12 -12.28 1.04
CA GLN A 135 -23.98 -11.19 1.48
C GLN A 135 -23.82 -10.89 2.98
N ARG A 136 -23.72 -11.92 3.82
CA ARG A 136 -23.53 -11.76 5.27
C ARG A 136 -22.17 -11.12 5.58
N ALA A 137 -21.07 -11.68 5.08
CA ALA A 137 -19.73 -11.14 5.28
C ALA A 137 -19.59 -9.74 4.69
N GLY A 138 -20.11 -9.50 3.49
CA GLY A 138 -20.08 -8.20 2.82
C GLY A 138 -20.82 -7.11 3.61
N ARG A 139 -22.04 -7.40 4.09
CA ARG A 139 -22.80 -6.46 4.94
C ARG A 139 -22.09 -6.19 6.26
N ALA A 140 -21.56 -7.21 6.92
CA ALA A 140 -20.82 -7.05 8.17
C ALA A 140 -19.56 -6.19 7.99
N LEU A 141 -18.79 -6.41 6.91
CA LEU A 141 -17.60 -5.60 6.61
C LEU A 141 -17.99 -4.14 6.29
N ALA A 142 -19.07 -3.93 5.53
CA ALA A 142 -19.57 -2.60 5.23
C ALA A 142 -20.05 -1.86 6.49
N ALA A 143 -20.74 -2.55 7.40
CA ALA A 143 -21.13 -2.01 8.70
C ALA A 143 -19.91 -1.62 9.54
N ARG A 144 -18.90 -2.50 9.62
CA ARG A 144 -17.64 -2.22 10.33
C ARG A 144 -16.92 -0.98 9.79
N LYS A 145 -16.87 -0.82 8.46
CA LYS A 145 -16.29 0.37 7.81
C LYS A 145 -17.02 1.68 8.16
N ARG A 146 -18.33 1.62 8.46
CA ARG A 146 -19.13 2.79 8.85
C ARG A 146 -18.97 3.13 10.33
N LEU A 147 -18.71 2.14 11.17
CA LEU A 147 -18.62 2.32 12.62
C LEU A 147 -17.44 3.19 13.06
N ARG A 148 -16.54 3.63 12.13
CA ARG A 148 -15.35 4.47 12.37
C ARG A 148 -15.01 4.50 13.85
N ALA A 149 -14.19 3.54 14.31
CA ALA A 149 -13.68 3.62 15.67
C ALA A 149 -12.97 4.98 15.76
N PHE A 150 -13.60 5.95 16.44
CA PHE A 150 -13.06 7.29 16.65
C PHE A 150 -12.00 7.21 17.75
N ASP A 151 -11.04 6.31 17.57
CA ASP A 151 -9.82 6.31 18.33
C ASP A 151 -8.99 7.45 17.75
N ALA A 152 -9.19 8.64 18.31
CA ALA A 152 -8.44 9.84 17.97
C ALA A 152 -7.25 9.90 18.93
N PRO A 153 -6.08 9.33 18.56
CA PRO A 153 -4.91 9.38 19.40
C PRO A 153 -4.56 10.84 19.68
N GLU A 154 -4.47 11.20 20.96
CA GLU A 154 -4.04 12.53 21.36
C GLU A 154 -2.51 12.61 21.32
N PHE A 155 -1.98 13.50 20.49
CA PHE A 155 -0.55 13.76 20.41
C PHE A 155 -0.20 15.08 21.11
N ALA A 156 -0.06 15.05 22.42
CA ALA A 156 0.32 16.24 23.19
C ALA A 156 1.74 16.71 22.83
N GLY A 157 1.89 18.02 22.59
CA GLY A 157 3.20 18.66 22.35
C GLY A 157 3.87 18.35 21.01
N ARG A 158 3.19 17.65 20.10
CA ARG A 158 3.73 17.31 18.77
C ARG A 158 3.03 18.13 17.69
N GLN A 159 3.81 18.63 16.73
CA GLN A 159 3.24 19.34 15.59
C GLN A 159 2.62 18.35 14.60
N PRO A 160 1.47 18.67 14.00
CA PRO A 160 0.88 17.85 12.95
C PRO A 160 1.77 17.82 11.71
N CYS A 161 1.76 16.70 10.99
CA CYS A 161 2.40 16.58 9.69
C CYS A 161 1.70 17.49 8.68
N PRO A 162 2.43 18.33 7.92
CA PRO A 162 1.84 19.24 6.94
C PRO A 162 1.19 18.52 5.75
N LEU A 163 1.58 17.26 5.47
CA LEU A 163 1.01 16.45 4.39
C LEU A 163 -0.13 15.52 4.86
N ALA A 164 -0.11 15.11 6.12
CA ALA A 164 -1.05 14.16 6.69
C ALA A 164 -1.38 14.57 8.13
N PRO A 165 -2.19 15.63 8.34
CA PRO A 165 -2.37 16.28 9.65
C PRO A 165 -2.90 15.37 10.76
N ARG A 166 -3.47 14.20 10.41
CA ARG A 166 -3.91 13.18 11.38
C ARG A 166 -2.76 12.50 12.14
N TRP A 167 -1.52 12.70 11.71
CA TRP A 167 -0.34 12.15 12.36
C TRP A 167 0.64 13.25 12.75
N PRO A 168 1.40 13.06 13.83
CA PRO A 168 2.46 13.97 14.19
C PRO A 168 3.56 13.95 13.13
N ALA A 169 4.25 15.08 12.98
CA ALA A 169 5.46 15.15 12.19
C ALA A 169 6.62 14.46 12.91
N GLU A 170 7.44 13.77 12.13
CA GLU A 170 8.74 13.22 12.55
C GLU A 170 9.86 14.04 11.91
N ASP A 171 10.97 14.14 12.63
CA ASP A 171 12.20 14.67 12.06
C ASP A 171 12.76 13.73 10.98
N ALA A 172 13.64 14.26 10.15
CA ALA A 172 14.18 13.50 9.03
C ALA A 172 15.09 12.36 9.52
N PRO A 173 14.92 11.13 9.00
CA PRO A 173 15.77 10.01 9.37
C PRO A 173 17.20 10.19 8.85
N GLU A 174 18.12 9.39 9.38
CA GLU A 174 19.51 9.40 8.93
C GLU A 174 19.64 8.99 7.45
N GLY A 175 20.71 9.46 6.79
CA GLY A 175 20.98 9.10 5.40
C GLY A 175 20.02 9.70 4.36
N VAL A 176 19.29 10.77 4.72
CA VAL A 176 18.54 11.58 3.74
C VAL A 176 19.40 12.67 3.10
N PRO A 177 19.12 13.06 1.84
CA PRO A 177 19.79 14.19 1.19
C PRO A 177 19.68 15.51 1.97
N GLN A 178 20.67 16.40 1.82
CA GLN A 178 20.73 17.67 2.58
C GLN A 178 19.46 18.52 2.46
N HIS A 179 18.85 18.58 1.27
CA HIS A 179 17.63 19.36 1.05
C HIS A 179 16.39 18.77 1.78
N MET A 180 16.44 17.51 2.21
CA MET A 180 15.37 16.86 2.98
C MET A 180 15.58 16.90 4.50
N LYS A 181 16.76 17.32 4.98
CA LYS A 181 17.07 17.31 6.42
C LYS A 181 16.16 18.21 7.27
N LYS A 182 15.55 19.23 6.66
CA LYS A 182 14.58 20.14 7.31
C LYS A 182 13.12 19.74 7.06
N THR A 183 12.89 18.70 6.26
CA THR A 183 11.53 18.20 6.00
C THR A 183 10.99 17.54 7.25
N ARG A 184 9.77 17.90 7.64
CA ARG A 184 9.06 17.24 8.74
C ARG A 184 7.75 16.69 8.24
N ILE A 185 7.66 15.37 8.17
CA ILE A 185 6.48 14.64 7.70
C ILE A 185 6.25 13.46 8.64
N SER A 186 5.06 12.87 8.60
CA SER A 186 4.71 11.73 9.44
C SER A 186 5.59 10.52 9.12
N ALA A 187 5.67 9.56 10.06
CA ALA A 187 6.35 8.29 9.85
C ALA A 187 5.87 7.58 8.56
N ALA A 188 4.56 7.55 8.34
CA ALA A 188 3.97 7.06 7.10
C ALA A 188 4.44 7.82 5.85
N GLY A 189 4.59 9.15 5.94
CA GLY A 189 5.15 9.97 4.87
C GLY A 189 6.60 9.61 4.56
N TRP A 190 7.41 9.38 5.59
CA TRP A 190 8.79 8.92 5.43
C TRP A 190 8.88 7.54 4.78
N VAL A 191 7.99 6.60 5.13
CA VAL A 191 7.91 5.30 4.46
C VAL A 191 7.68 5.46 2.96
N LYS A 192 6.71 6.29 2.55
CA LYS A 192 6.47 6.59 1.11
C LYS A 192 7.71 7.19 0.46
N ARG A 193 8.31 8.22 1.10
CA ARG A 193 9.42 8.98 0.52
C ARG A 193 10.68 8.13 0.35
N ARG A 194 10.90 7.16 1.24
CA ARG A 194 12.09 6.29 1.27
C ARG A 194 11.86 4.92 0.63
N TRP A 195 10.66 4.64 0.14
CA TRP A 195 10.22 3.31 -0.29
C TRP A 195 11.17 2.58 -1.25
N HIS A 196 11.65 3.26 -2.30
CA HIS A 196 12.63 2.71 -3.26
C HIS A 196 14.08 3.09 -2.96
N ALA A 197 14.33 3.89 -1.91
CA ALA A 197 15.66 4.39 -1.57
C ALA A 197 16.39 3.49 -0.57
N LEU A 198 15.67 2.58 0.11
CA LEU A 198 16.23 1.72 1.15
C LEU A 198 16.17 0.24 0.72
N PRO A 199 17.29 -0.50 0.77
CA PRO A 199 17.33 -1.91 0.36
C PRO A 199 16.53 -2.84 1.28
N GLY A 200 16.20 -2.40 2.51
CA GLY A 200 15.38 -3.17 3.45
C GLY A 200 13.87 -3.14 3.17
N LEU A 201 13.41 -2.39 2.17
CA LEU A 201 12.00 -2.27 1.83
C LEU A 201 11.65 -3.13 0.59
N PRO A 202 10.48 -3.77 0.55
CA PRO A 202 10.07 -4.71 -0.52
C PRO A 202 9.59 -3.99 -1.79
N SER A 203 10.33 -2.97 -2.21
CA SER A 203 9.95 -2.07 -3.29
C SER A 203 9.96 -2.79 -4.64
N SER A 204 8.94 -2.57 -5.49
CA SER A 204 8.81 -3.26 -6.79
C SER A 204 9.62 -2.65 -7.93
N ARG A 205 10.24 -1.48 -7.74
CA ARG A 205 10.91 -0.72 -8.81
C ARG A 205 12.30 -0.27 -8.37
N SER A 206 13.23 -0.26 -9.33
CA SER A 206 14.59 0.28 -9.17
C SER A 206 14.81 1.64 -9.84
N GLY A 207 13.80 2.15 -10.57
CA GLY A 207 13.88 3.39 -11.34
C GLY A 207 13.20 4.58 -10.67
N GLY A 208 13.72 5.79 -10.92
CA GLY A 208 13.11 7.04 -10.48
C GLY A 208 11.75 7.31 -11.15
N PHE A 209 10.85 7.98 -10.43
CA PHE A 209 9.55 8.40 -10.99
C PHE A 209 9.67 9.77 -11.64
N PRO A 210 9.12 9.96 -12.86
CA PRO A 210 9.13 11.26 -13.50
C PRO A 210 8.28 12.25 -12.70
N SER A 211 8.79 13.47 -12.54
CA SER A 211 8.02 14.56 -11.94
C SER A 211 6.82 14.94 -12.84
N THR A 212 5.82 15.60 -12.27
CA THR A 212 4.70 16.17 -13.05
C THR A 212 5.21 17.06 -14.19
N ALA A 213 6.21 17.92 -13.90
CA ALA A 213 6.86 18.75 -14.92
C ALA A 213 7.52 17.91 -16.02
N SER A 214 8.16 16.79 -15.67
CA SER A 214 8.77 15.88 -16.65
C SER A 214 7.72 15.21 -17.53
N ILE A 215 6.56 14.83 -16.98
CA ILE A 215 5.46 14.26 -17.74
C ILE A 215 4.87 15.33 -18.68
N ALA A 216 4.59 16.52 -18.15
CA ALA A 216 4.03 17.62 -18.92
C ALA A 216 4.95 18.08 -20.06
N SER A 217 6.26 18.09 -19.83
CA SER A 217 7.25 18.44 -20.84
C SER A 217 7.65 17.28 -21.76
N ALA A 218 7.06 16.08 -21.61
CA ALA A 218 7.45 14.91 -22.39
C ALA A 218 7.26 15.11 -23.92
N PRO A 219 6.13 15.67 -24.42
CA PRO A 219 5.96 15.91 -25.85
C PRO A 219 7.03 16.87 -26.41
N TYR A 220 7.25 17.99 -25.73
CA TYR A 220 8.27 18.97 -26.12
C TYR A 220 9.69 18.38 -26.14
N ARG A 221 10.03 17.57 -25.13
CA ARG A 221 11.33 16.88 -25.10
C ARG A 221 11.47 15.85 -26.22
N ALA A 222 10.39 15.15 -26.56
CA ALA A 222 10.38 14.22 -27.69
C ALA A 222 10.60 14.95 -29.03
N GLU A 223 9.98 16.11 -29.21
CA GLU A 223 10.19 16.96 -30.39
C GLU A 223 11.64 17.46 -30.49
N LEU A 224 12.23 17.96 -29.39
CA LEU A 224 13.64 18.39 -29.38
C LEU A 224 14.61 17.26 -29.75
N LEU A 225 14.40 16.06 -29.19
CA LEU A 225 15.24 14.90 -29.48
C LEU A 225 15.04 14.39 -30.92
N GLY A 226 13.83 14.53 -31.47
CA GLY A 226 13.55 14.28 -32.89
C GLY A 226 14.23 15.30 -33.81
N LEU A 227 14.26 16.58 -33.41
CA LEU A 227 14.96 17.65 -34.13
C LEU A 227 16.49 17.49 -34.10
N GLU A 228 17.06 16.93 -33.02
CA GLU A 228 18.49 16.62 -32.93
C GLU A 228 18.92 15.45 -33.84
N ALA A 229 18.02 14.51 -34.16
CA ALA A 229 18.32 13.41 -35.08
C ALA A 229 18.50 13.86 -36.55
N ASP A 230 17.87 14.98 -36.92
CA ASP A 230 17.93 15.58 -38.26
C ASP A 230 18.86 16.81 -38.36
N ALA A 231 19.51 17.20 -37.25
CA ALA A 231 20.44 18.33 -37.24
C ALA A 231 21.86 17.90 -37.66
N PRO A 232 22.55 18.61 -38.57
CA PRO A 232 23.96 18.36 -38.85
C PRO A 232 24.78 18.58 -37.57
N PRO A 233 25.86 17.80 -37.34
CA PRO A 233 26.60 17.82 -36.08
C PRO A 233 27.07 19.25 -35.78
N CYS A 234 26.52 19.79 -34.69
CA CYS A 234 26.88 21.11 -34.20
C CYS A 234 28.37 21.09 -33.84
N ARG A 235 29.18 21.85 -34.60
CA ARG A 235 30.62 22.01 -34.31
C ARG A 235 30.74 22.75 -32.99
N LEU A 236 30.81 22.01 -31.88
CA LEU A 236 31.31 22.54 -30.62
C LEU A 236 32.73 23.05 -30.88
N GLY A 237 32.87 24.38 -30.83
CA GLY A 237 34.08 25.09 -31.15
C GLY A 237 35.27 24.52 -30.38
N ARG A 238 36.34 24.23 -31.12
CA ARG A 238 37.67 24.00 -30.53
C ARG A 238 37.97 25.18 -29.61
N ARG A 239 38.15 24.92 -28.32
CA ARG A 239 38.92 25.82 -27.46
C ARG A 239 40.32 25.93 -28.06
N ALA A 240 40.70 27.12 -28.52
CA ALA A 240 42.09 27.44 -28.78
C ALA A 240 42.83 27.56 -27.42
N PRO A 241 44.05 27.03 -27.29
CA PRO A 241 44.86 27.23 -26.10
C PRO A 241 45.60 28.57 -26.18
N ALA A 242 45.41 29.41 -25.17
CA ALA A 242 46.43 30.22 -24.49
C ALA A 242 45.76 30.89 -23.28
#